data_AF-A0A5J4KAQ5-F1
#
_entry.id   AF-A0A5J4KAQ5-F1
#
_cell.length_a   1.000
_cell.length_b   1.000
_cell.length_c   1.000
_cell.angle_alpha   90.00
_cell.angle_beta   90.00
_cell.angle_gamma   90.00
#
_symmetry.space_group_name_H-M   'P 1'
#
loop_
_entity.id
_entity.type
_entity.pdbx_description
1 polymer ?
#
loop_
_entity_poly.entity_id
_entity_poly.type
_entity_poly.pdbx_seq_one_letter_code
_entity_poly.pdbx_strand_id
1 'polypeptide(L)'
;MTVTLPPWSAEEIRRLLAQKGALQTSATGAAAARLTAASERLHELTGGHPALVQLACRQLQSNQLRLEELARLDQRTFDERLVAWFFRQEGPLTWWLLVLAHLLPGSSEPGLALSWLAHLLSHFSARAPGQESLRKASLLTVPGVRLSCDGKSVSLQEEIRHLLVQVGWRLLDPDERFRRELSRLVLTHSLAALELEAGQVLPEPDWQAWQRLQLLHHLIIEHQEGWRHGKLLLTRALAQRLPAEGSRLLAILQQFEGQLSPPQRRELHLWERQIQQLETTEWGRRPEQAEPA
;
A
#
# COMPACT_ATOMS: atom_id res chain seq x y z
N MET A 1 4.56 -2.26 16.33
CA MET A 1 4.24 -0.82 16.28
C MET A 1 4.85 -0.22 15.04
N THR A 2 4.04 0.05 14.01
CA THR A 2 4.47 0.80 12.83
C THR A 2 4.47 2.28 13.21
N VAL A 3 5.68 2.88 13.27
CA VAL A 3 5.82 4.32 13.51
C VAL A 3 5.54 5.03 12.19
N THR A 4 4.31 5.51 12.03
CA THR A 4 3.98 6.52 11.01
C THR A 4 4.71 7.80 11.39
N LEU A 5 5.64 8.21 10.53
CA LEU A 5 6.32 9.50 10.71
C LEU A 5 5.33 10.60 10.36
N PRO A 6 5.29 11.71 11.12
CA PRO A 6 4.48 12.85 10.75
C PRO A 6 4.92 13.38 9.38
N PRO A 7 4.00 13.97 8.59
CA PRO A 7 4.37 14.69 7.38
C PRO A 7 5.43 15.74 7.70
N TRP A 8 6.45 15.81 6.85
CA TRP A 8 7.46 16.86 6.92
C TRP A 8 6.88 18.17 6.42
N SER A 9 7.21 19.25 7.11
CA SER A 9 6.98 20.62 6.66
C SER A 9 7.84 20.95 5.44
N ALA A 10 7.41 21.96 4.67
CA ALA A 10 8.21 22.50 3.57
C ALA A 10 9.62 22.93 4.03
N GLU A 11 9.76 23.42 5.28
CA GLU A 11 11.05 23.78 5.87
C GLU A 11 11.99 22.59 6.05
N GLU A 12 11.47 21.46 6.52
CA GLU A 12 12.24 20.22 6.65
C GLU A 12 12.68 19.69 5.28
N ILE A 13 11.77 19.74 4.29
CA ILE A 13 12.07 19.36 2.90
C ILE A 13 13.16 20.28 2.33
N ARG A 14 13.09 21.59 2.58
CA ARG A 14 14.10 22.57 2.15
C ARG A 14 15.47 22.26 2.73
N ARG A 15 15.54 21.97 4.03
CA ARG A 15 16.80 21.56 4.70
C ARG A 15 17.37 20.29 4.08
N LEU A 16 16.51 19.31 3.77
CA LEU A 16 16.93 18.08 3.12
C LEU A 16 17.49 18.33 1.71
N LEU A 17 16.80 19.13 0.89
CA LEU A 17 17.25 19.49 -0.47
C LEU A 17 18.61 20.21 -0.45
N ALA A 18 18.80 21.11 0.52
CA ALA A 18 20.04 21.83 0.72
C ALA A 18 21.19 20.89 1.13
N GLN A 19 20.97 19.99 2.09
CA GLN A 19 21.97 19.00 2.52
C GLN A 19 22.35 18.02 1.41
N LYS A 20 21.38 17.63 0.59
CA LYS A 20 21.55 16.63 -0.46
C LYS A 20 22.20 17.15 -1.74
N GLY A 21 22.58 18.43 -1.77
CA GLY A 21 23.33 19.02 -2.88
C GLY A 21 22.53 19.12 -4.18
N ALA A 22 21.19 19.11 -4.12
CA ALA A 22 20.34 19.28 -5.31
C ALA A 22 20.58 20.61 -6.05
N LEU A 23 21.28 21.55 -5.39
CA LEU A 23 21.91 22.71 -6.01
C LEU A 23 23.37 22.80 -5.56
N GLN A 24 24.28 22.20 -6.32
CA GLN A 24 25.64 22.73 -6.37
C GLN A 24 25.65 23.96 -7.29
N THR A 25 25.08 25.09 -6.88
CA THR A 25 25.26 26.36 -7.60
C THR A 25 25.12 27.57 -6.67
N SER A 26 26.29 28.17 -6.38
CA SER A 26 26.62 29.57 -6.05
C SER A 26 25.62 30.46 -5.28
N ALA A 27 26.17 31.09 -4.24
CA ALA A 27 25.64 32.13 -3.33
C ALA A 27 24.93 33.34 -3.98
N THR A 28 23.78 33.12 -4.61
CA THR A 28 22.90 34.20 -5.10
C THR A 28 21.48 33.99 -4.59
N GLY A 29 20.77 35.07 -4.21
CA GLY A 29 19.41 35.01 -3.64
C GLY A 29 18.38 34.28 -4.51
N ALA A 30 18.62 34.16 -5.82
CA ALA A 30 17.81 33.37 -6.74
C ALA A 30 17.82 31.86 -6.42
N ALA A 31 18.92 31.32 -5.89
CA ALA A 31 19.02 29.92 -5.49
C ALA A 31 18.15 29.62 -4.25
N ALA A 32 18.09 30.55 -3.29
CA ALA A 32 17.27 30.42 -2.09
C ALA A 32 15.77 30.46 -2.42
N ALA A 33 15.33 31.40 -3.27
CA ALA A 33 13.93 31.48 -3.71
C ALA A 33 13.51 30.21 -4.48
N ARG A 34 14.38 29.67 -5.34
CA ARG A 34 14.15 28.40 -6.05
C ARG A 34 14.03 27.20 -5.11
N LEU A 35 14.86 27.12 -4.07
CA LEU A 35 14.78 26.07 -3.05
C LEU A 35 13.47 26.14 -2.28
N THR A 36 13.05 27.33 -1.87
CA THR A 36 11.77 27.53 -1.17
C THR A 36 10.62 27.06 -2.05
N ALA A 37 10.51 27.56 -3.28
CA ALA A 37 9.44 27.17 -4.21
C ALA A 37 9.44 25.65 -4.51
N ALA A 38 10.62 25.04 -4.69
CA ALA A 38 10.72 23.61 -4.90
C ALA A 38 10.32 22.78 -3.68
N SER A 39 10.66 23.26 -2.47
CA SER A 39 10.29 22.59 -1.22
C SER A 39 8.79 22.64 -0.94
N GLU A 40 8.15 23.78 -1.21
CA GLU A 40 6.70 23.95 -1.15
C GLU A 40 6.02 23.06 -2.19
N ARG A 41 6.54 23.05 -3.43
CA ARG A 41 5.96 22.22 -4.49
C ARG A 41 6.08 20.73 -4.21
N LEU A 42 7.21 20.28 -3.67
CA LEU A 42 7.36 18.89 -3.23
C LEU A 42 6.42 18.58 -2.06
N HIS A 43 6.29 19.48 -1.09
CA HIS A 43 5.34 19.32 0.00
C HIS A 43 3.91 19.11 -0.52
N GLU A 44 3.47 19.92 -1.49
CA GLU A 44 2.17 19.79 -2.14
C GLU A 44 2.00 18.45 -2.85
N LEU A 45 2.97 18.06 -3.69
CA LEU A 45 2.90 16.84 -4.51
C LEU A 45 3.02 15.55 -3.69
N THR A 46 3.71 15.59 -2.55
CA THR A 46 3.91 14.42 -1.69
C THR A 46 3.08 14.45 -0.41
N GLY A 47 2.27 15.49 -0.17
CA GLY A 47 1.61 15.71 1.12
C GLY A 47 2.58 15.75 2.32
N GLY A 48 3.85 16.08 2.09
CA GLY A 48 4.92 16.00 3.11
C GLY A 48 5.35 14.58 3.53
N HIS A 49 4.83 13.51 2.91
CA HIS A 49 5.14 12.15 3.32
C HIS A 49 6.64 11.79 3.16
N PRO A 50 7.36 11.43 4.24
CA PRO A 50 8.82 11.31 4.22
C PRO A 50 9.37 10.34 3.17
N ALA A 51 8.74 9.19 2.94
CA ALA A 51 9.22 8.23 1.96
C ALA A 51 9.11 8.76 0.51
N LEU A 52 8.01 9.44 0.18
CA LEU A 52 7.82 10.07 -1.13
C LEU A 52 8.80 11.24 -1.33
N VAL A 53 8.98 12.09 -0.32
CA VAL A 53 9.98 13.17 -0.36
C VAL A 53 11.38 12.59 -0.59
N GLN A 54 11.76 11.56 0.17
CA GLN A 54 13.07 10.93 0.03
C GLN A 54 13.28 10.31 -1.35
N LEU A 55 12.25 9.72 -1.94
CA LEU A 55 12.28 9.19 -3.30
C LEU A 55 12.46 10.30 -4.34
N ALA A 56 11.67 11.37 -4.26
CA ALA A 56 11.80 12.53 -5.14
C ALA A 56 13.19 13.17 -5.03
N CYS A 57 13.70 13.34 -3.81
CA CYS A 57 15.06 13.86 -3.57
C CYS A 57 16.13 12.98 -4.22
N ARG A 58 15.98 11.66 -4.25
CA ARG A 58 16.95 10.78 -4.94
C ARG A 58 16.90 10.93 -6.45
N GLN A 59 15.72 11.15 -7.03
CA GLN A 59 15.60 11.44 -8.45
C GLN A 59 16.23 12.79 -8.81
N LEU A 60 16.08 13.80 -7.97
CA LEU A 60 16.78 15.09 -8.11
C LEU A 60 18.30 14.89 -8.07
N GLN A 61 18.81 14.13 -7.10
CA GLN A 61 20.25 13.85 -6.96
C GLN A 61 20.85 13.07 -8.14
N SER A 62 20.04 12.23 -8.80
CA SER A 62 20.45 11.45 -9.95
C SER A 62 20.14 12.13 -11.29
N ASN A 63 19.75 13.41 -11.28
CA ASN A 63 19.35 14.19 -12.46
C ASN A 63 18.20 13.56 -13.28
N GLN A 64 17.39 12.69 -12.67
CA GLN A 64 16.23 12.07 -13.30
C GLN A 64 14.98 12.96 -13.21
N LEU A 65 14.97 13.86 -12.24
CA LEU A 65 14.00 14.93 -12.08
C LEU A 65 14.79 16.23 -11.93
N ARG A 66 14.36 17.32 -12.56
CA ARG A 66 14.98 18.63 -12.37
C ARG A 66 14.12 19.50 -11.45
N LEU A 67 14.76 20.40 -10.71
CA LEU A 67 14.07 21.34 -9.82
C LEU A 67 13.10 22.23 -10.59
N GLU A 68 13.47 22.66 -11.80
CA GLU A 68 12.63 23.52 -12.65
C GLU A 68 11.40 22.79 -13.20
N GLU A 69 11.46 21.45 -13.30
CA GLU A 69 10.35 20.65 -13.79
C GLU A 69 9.27 20.47 -12.72
N LEU A 70 9.64 20.40 -11.44
CA LEU A 70 8.71 20.22 -10.32
C LEU A 70 7.55 21.22 -10.34
N ALA A 71 7.84 22.49 -10.66
CA ALA A 71 6.85 23.55 -10.73
C ALA A 71 5.75 23.31 -11.77
N ARG A 72 6.00 22.45 -12.78
CA ARG A 72 5.10 22.22 -13.91
C ARG A 72 4.41 20.86 -13.87
N LEU A 73 4.85 19.95 -13.00
CA LEU A 73 4.26 18.62 -12.91
C LEU A 73 2.91 18.68 -12.22
N ASP A 74 1.90 18.04 -12.79
CA ASP A 74 0.70 17.67 -12.06
C ASP A 74 0.95 16.40 -11.22
N GLN A 75 -0.01 16.05 -10.34
CA GLN A 75 0.12 14.89 -9.46
C GLN A 75 0.38 13.59 -10.24
N ARG A 76 -0.39 13.38 -11.31
CA ARG A 76 -0.30 12.16 -12.12
C ARG A 76 1.08 11.99 -12.75
N THR A 77 1.61 13.03 -13.38
CA THR A 77 2.93 12.98 -14.04
C THR A 77 4.03 12.85 -12.99
N PHE A 78 3.88 13.47 -11.83
CA PHE A 78 4.79 13.32 -10.72
C PHE A 78 4.85 11.86 -10.23
N ASP A 79 3.71 11.23 -9.98
CA ASP A 79 3.63 9.84 -9.53
C ASP A 79 4.22 8.86 -10.58
N GLU A 80 3.92 9.08 -11.86
CA GLU A 80 4.51 8.31 -12.97
C GLU A 80 6.04 8.44 -13.01
N ARG A 81 6.59 9.64 -12.77
CA ARG A 81 8.04 9.84 -12.65
C ARG A 81 8.61 9.17 -11.40
N LEU A 82 7.93 9.25 -10.27
CA LEU A 82 8.34 8.57 -9.03
C LEU A 82 8.50 7.06 -9.26
N VAL A 83 7.52 6.44 -9.92
CA VAL A 83 7.54 5.02 -10.24
C VAL A 83 8.62 4.65 -11.26
N ALA A 84 8.85 5.50 -12.27
CA ALA A 84 9.84 5.23 -13.31
C ALA A 84 11.26 4.99 -12.77
N TRP A 85 11.59 5.54 -11.60
CA TRP A 85 12.87 5.25 -10.92
C TRP A 85 13.02 3.78 -10.54
N PHE A 86 11.94 3.11 -10.11
CA PHE A 86 11.98 1.68 -9.84
C PHE A 86 12.31 0.90 -11.10
N PHE A 87 11.66 1.22 -12.23
CA PHE A 87 11.89 0.52 -13.51
C PHE A 87 13.31 0.65 -14.06
N ARG A 88 14.04 1.70 -13.67
CA ARG A 88 15.44 1.89 -14.05
C ARG A 88 16.41 1.07 -13.20
N GLN A 89 15.98 0.54 -12.06
CA GLN A 89 16.79 -0.38 -11.28
C GLN A 89 16.78 -1.73 -12.02
N GLU A 90 17.88 -2.07 -12.67
CA GLU A 90 18.03 -3.37 -13.33
C GLU A 90 17.81 -4.51 -12.33
N GLY A 91 17.18 -5.60 -12.80
CA GLY A 91 16.97 -6.82 -12.03
C GLY A 91 15.62 -6.91 -11.30
N PRO A 92 15.52 -7.75 -10.25
CA PRO A 92 14.23 -8.20 -9.74
C PRO A 92 13.56 -7.21 -8.77
N LEU A 93 14.25 -6.15 -8.35
CA LEU A 93 13.80 -5.25 -7.29
C LEU A 93 12.39 -4.70 -7.55
N THR A 94 12.11 -4.28 -8.77
CA THR A 94 10.82 -3.66 -9.10
C THR A 94 9.66 -4.62 -8.97
N TRP A 95 9.84 -5.85 -9.45
CA TRP A 95 8.82 -6.89 -9.34
C TRP A 95 8.62 -7.30 -7.89
N TRP A 96 9.69 -7.39 -7.10
CA TRP A 96 9.57 -7.59 -5.65
C TRP A 96 8.78 -6.49 -4.96
N LEU A 97 9.01 -5.22 -5.31
CA LEU A 97 8.25 -4.11 -4.75
C LEU A 97 6.76 -4.16 -5.12
N LEU A 98 6.44 -4.51 -6.37
CA LEU A 98 5.06 -4.69 -6.82
C LEU A 98 4.38 -5.85 -6.09
N VAL A 99 5.05 -7.00 -5.98
CA VAL A 99 4.55 -8.16 -5.23
C VAL A 99 4.32 -7.79 -3.76
N LEU A 100 5.27 -7.11 -3.12
CA LEU A 100 5.11 -6.63 -1.74
C LEU A 100 3.93 -5.67 -1.61
N ALA A 101 3.76 -4.74 -2.54
CA ALA A 101 2.65 -3.79 -2.52
C ALA A 101 1.28 -4.47 -2.71
N HIS A 102 1.26 -5.59 -3.43
CA HIS A 102 0.07 -6.41 -3.67
C HIS A 102 -0.32 -7.29 -2.49
N LEU A 103 0.66 -7.82 -1.77
CA LEU A 103 0.45 -8.77 -0.67
C LEU A 103 0.24 -8.10 0.69
N LEU A 104 0.66 -6.83 0.85
CA LEU A 104 0.48 -6.10 2.10
C LEU A 104 -0.88 -5.37 2.10
N PRO A 105 -1.82 -5.71 3.01
CA PRO A 105 -3.16 -5.09 3.04
C PRO A 105 -3.16 -3.63 3.51
N GLY A 106 -2.03 -3.11 3.99
CA GLY A 106 -1.86 -1.73 4.46
C GLY A 106 -0.81 -1.61 5.57
N SER A 107 -0.47 -0.38 5.96
CA SER A 107 0.59 -0.05 6.92
C SER A 107 0.34 -0.46 8.38
N SER A 108 -0.87 -0.90 8.72
CA SER A 108 -1.22 -1.36 10.07
C SER A 108 -0.94 -2.85 10.31
N GLU A 109 -0.72 -3.62 9.24
CA GLU A 109 -0.51 -5.07 9.31
C GLU A 109 0.97 -5.43 9.58
N PRO A 110 1.26 -6.57 10.22
CA PRO A 110 2.63 -7.02 10.45
C PRO A 110 3.36 -7.21 9.12
N GLY A 111 4.68 -6.95 9.12
CA GLY A 111 5.50 -7.11 7.92
C GLY A 111 5.44 -8.53 7.35
N LEU A 112 5.52 -8.64 6.03
CA LEU A 112 5.46 -9.88 5.29
C LEU A 112 6.69 -10.74 5.53
N ALA A 113 6.51 -12.00 5.92
CA ALA A 113 7.61 -12.95 6.06
C ALA A 113 8.25 -13.23 4.69
N LEU A 114 9.57 -13.01 4.58
CA LEU A 114 10.32 -13.22 3.34
C LEU A 114 10.34 -14.70 2.93
N SER A 115 10.28 -15.63 3.88
CA SER A 115 10.19 -17.06 3.61
C SER A 115 8.86 -17.44 2.94
N TRP A 116 7.76 -16.86 3.40
CA TRP A 116 6.45 -17.05 2.79
C TRP A 116 6.40 -16.45 1.38
N LEU A 117 6.94 -15.25 1.21
CA LEU A 117 7.06 -14.64 -0.11
C LEU A 117 7.89 -15.49 -1.07
N ALA A 118 9.04 -16.01 -0.63
CA ALA A 118 9.86 -16.92 -1.45
C ALA A 118 9.12 -18.22 -1.80
N HIS A 119 8.39 -18.80 -0.83
CA HIS A 119 7.55 -19.98 -1.07
C HIS A 119 6.48 -19.70 -2.12
N LEU A 120 5.74 -18.60 -1.97
CA LEU A 120 4.70 -18.19 -2.91
C LEU A 120 5.25 -18.01 -4.33
N LEU A 121 6.37 -17.29 -4.47
CA LEU A 121 7.01 -17.02 -5.76
C LEU A 121 7.55 -18.29 -6.43
N SER A 122 7.89 -19.33 -5.65
CA SER A 122 8.37 -20.61 -6.19
C SER A 122 7.30 -21.41 -6.94
N HIS A 123 6.01 -21.11 -6.72
CA HIS A 123 4.88 -21.80 -7.35
C HIS A 123 4.41 -21.17 -8.67
N PHE A 124 5.03 -20.09 -9.12
CA PHE A 124 4.75 -19.57 -10.45
C PHE A 124 5.14 -20.58 -11.53
N SER A 125 4.23 -20.79 -12.48
CA SER A 125 4.30 -21.85 -13.49
C SER A 125 5.41 -21.66 -14.53
N ALA A 126 5.85 -20.42 -14.73
CA ALA A 126 6.95 -20.03 -15.63
C ALA A 126 8.00 -19.21 -14.87
N ARG A 127 9.14 -18.94 -15.53
CA ARG A 127 10.13 -17.96 -15.04
C ARG A 127 9.48 -16.59 -14.94
N ALA A 128 8.89 -16.32 -13.78
CA ALA A 128 8.13 -15.12 -13.52
C ALA A 128 9.09 -14.00 -13.11
N PRO A 129 8.84 -12.76 -13.55
CA PRO A 129 9.58 -11.62 -13.03
C PRO A 129 9.47 -11.55 -11.50
N GLY A 130 10.60 -11.41 -10.80
CA GLY A 130 10.65 -11.45 -9.34
C GLY A 130 10.93 -12.82 -8.71
N GLN A 131 10.96 -13.92 -9.47
CA GLN A 131 11.46 -15.21 -8.96
C GLN A 131 12.98 -15.21 -8.69
N GLU A 132 13.70 -14.28 -9.30
CA GLU A 132 15.14 -14.13 -9.07
C GLU A 132 15.41 -13.72 -7.62
N SER A 133 16.44 -14.31 -7.03
CA SER A 133 16.85 -14.00 -5.66
C SER A 133 17.24 -12.54 -5.52
N LEU A 134 16.43 -11.76 -4.80
CA LEU A 134 16.76 -10.39 -4.44
C LEU A 134 17.60 -10.36 -3.16
N ARG A 135 18.75 -9.67 -3.20
CA ARG A 135 19.53 -9.41 -1.99
C ARG A 135 18.74 -8.50 -1.06
N LYS A 136 18.59 -8.85 0.22
CA LYS A 136 17.88 -8.01 1.22
C LYS A 136 18.39 -6.57 1.26
N ALA A 137 19.69 -6.37 1.04
CA ALA A 137 20.29 -5.04 0.96
C ALA A 137 19.65 -4.16 -0.14
N SER A 138 19.25 -4.75 -1.27
CA SER A 138 18.58 -4.05 -2.37
C SER A 138 17.21 -3.51 -1.95
N LEU A 139 16.45 -4.24 -1.12
CA LEU A 139 15.17 -3.75 -0.57
C LEU A 139 15.36 -2.52 0.33
N LEU A 140 16.40 -2.53 1.16
CA LEU A 140 16.73 -1.39 2.04
C LEU A 140 17.21 -0.16 1.26
N THR A 141 17.58 -0.32 0.00
CA THR A 141 17.83 0.84 -0.86
C THR A 141 16.55 1.56 -1.23
N VAL A 142 15.34 1.11 -0.90
CA VAL A 142 14.10 1.78 -1.29
C VAL A 142 13.54 2.61 -0.11
N PRO A 143 13.25 3.91 -0.28
CA PRO A 143 12.64 4.69 0.80
C PRO A 143 11.27 4.10 1.15
N GLY A 144 10.98 3.99 2.44
CA GLY A 144 9.72 3.42 2.91
C GLY A 144 9.69 1.90 3.04
N VAL A 145 10.74 1.18 2.61
CA VAL A 145 10.89 -0.24 2.93
C VAL A 145 11.60 -0.40 4.28
N ARG A 146 11.07 -1.27 5.15
CA ARG A 146 11.68 -1.59 6.45
C ARG A 146 11.75 -3.09 6.64
N LEU A 147 12.84 -3.56 7.25
CA LEU A 147 12.97 -4.93 7.71
C LEU A 147 12.67 -5.00 9.21
N SER A 148 12.13 -6.13 9.66
CA SER A 148 12.07 -6.47 11.08
C SER A 148 13.47 -6.57 11.69
N CYS A 149 13.57 -6.49 13.02
CA CYS A 149 14.86 -6.55 13.73
C CYS A 149 15.65 -7.84 13.45
N ASP A 150 14.94 -8.96 13.25
CA ASP A 150 15.53 -10.25 12.86
C ASP A 150 15.77 -10.39 11.35
N GLY A 151 15.37 -9.38 10.57
CA GLY A 151 15.50 -9.34 9.12
C GLY A 151 14.68 -10.40 8.38
N LYS A 152 13.70 -11.04 9.04
CA LYS A 152 12.88 -12.11 8.43
C LYS A 152 11.61 -11.59 7.76
N SER A 153 11.14 -10.43 8.16
CA SER A 153 9.95 -9.80 7.59
C SER A 153 10.26 -8.44 6.98
N VAL A 154 9.48 -8.08 5.97
CA VAL A 154 9.58 -6.81 5.25
C VAL A 154 8.25 -6.08 5.29
N SER A 155 8.29 -4.77 5.50
CA SER A 155 7.12 -3.89 5.47
C SER A 155 7.37 -2.75 4.49
N LEU A 156 6.27 -2.26 3.94
CA LEU A 156 6.25 -1.15 2.99
C LEU A 156 5.38 -0.04 3.56
N GLN A 157 5.88 1.19 3.56
CA GLN A 157 5.08 2.36 3.94
C GLN A 157 3.91 2.56 2.98
N GLU A 158 2.78 3.02 3.52
CA GLU A 158 1.50 3.08 2.82
C GLU A 158 1.57 3.90 1.55
N GLU A 159 2.30 5.01 1.57
CA GLU A 159 2.37 5.95 0.46
C GLU A 159 3.14 5.35 -0.72
N ILE A 160 4.19 4.58 -0.43
CA ILE A 160 4.93 3.83 -1.46
C ILE A 160 4.08 2.68 -1.99
N ARG A 161 3.34 2.00 -1.10
CA ARG A 161 2.39 0.94 -1.49
C ARG A 161 1.33 1.49 -2.44
N HIS A 162 0.68 2.59 -2.08
CA HIS A 162 -0.31 3.27 -2.91
C HIS A 162 0.26 3.68 -4.26
N LEU A 163 1.43 4.30 -4.28
CA LEU A 163 2.12 4.69 -5.51
C LEU A 163 2.35 3.47 -6.44
N LEU A 164 2.85 2.36 -5.89
CA LEU A 164 3.09 1.13 -6.65
C LEU A 164 1.79 0.46 -7.12
N VAL A 165 0.75 0.46 -6.29
CA VAL A 165 -0.55 -0.13 -6.63
C VAL A 165 -1.25 0.66 -7.73
N GLN A 166 -1.29 2.00 -7.62
CA GLN A 166 -2.02 2.85 -8.56
C GLN A 166 -1.29 3.03 -9.89
N VAL A 167 0.04 3.17 -9.85
CA VAL A 167 0.83 3.53 -11.03
C VAL A 167 1.73 2.40 -11.48
N GLY A 168 2.40 1.72 -10.55
CA GLY A 168 3.33 0.63 -10.85
C GLY A 168 2.70 -0.53 -11.61
N TRP A 169 1.60 -1.08 -11.10
CA TRP A 169 0.89 -2.18 -11.76
C TRP A 169 0.35 -1.81 -13.14
N ARG A 170 -0.19 -0.60 -13.30
CA ARG A 170 -0.70 -0.11 -14.58
C ARG A 170 0.41 -0.04 -15.65
N LEU A 171 1.64 0.25 -15.26
CA LEU A 171 2.78 0.38 -16.18
C LEU A 171 3.46 -0.95 -16.50
N LEU A 172 3.55 -1.89 -15.54
CA LEU A 172 4.26 -3.17 -15.74
C LEU A 172 3.38 -4.39 -16.04
N ASP A 173 2.12 -4.38 -15.60
CA ASP A 173 1.17 -5.48 -15.84
C ASP A 173 -0.20 -4.89 -16.25
N PRO A 174 -0.29 -4.18 -17.39
CA PRO A 174 -1.53 -3.56 -17.85
C PRO A 174 -2.65 -4.58 -18.09
N ASP A 175 -2.29 -5.78 -18.55
CA ASP A 175 -3.22 -6.89 -18.81
C ASP A 175 -3.59 -7.70 -17.56
N GLU A 176 -3.04 -7.32 -16.41
CA GLU A 176 -3.31 -7.93 -15.10
C GLU A 176 -2.92 -9.41 -14.98
N ARG A 177 -2.18 -9.96 -15.95
CA ARG A 177 -1.93 -11.41 -16.02
C ARG A 177 -1.11 -11.87 -14.83
N PHE A 178 -0.03 -11.14 -14.53
CA PHE A 178 0.87 -11.48 -13.45
C PHE A 178 0.19 -11.31 -12.10
N ARG A 179 -0.50 -10.19 -11.87
CA ARG A 179 -1.18 -9.94 -10.59
C ARG A 179 -2.34 -10.90 -10.33
N ARG A 180 -3.04 -11.36 -11.38
CA ARG A 180 -4.08 -12.38 -11.25
C ARG A 180 -3.49 -13.76 -10.94
N GLU A 181 -2.38 -14.14 -11.57
CA GLU A 181 -1.67 -15.37 -11.21
C GLU A 181 -1.16 -15.32 -9.77
N LEU A 182 -0.55 -14.20 -9.35
CA LEU A 182 -0.13 -13.99 -7.97
C LEU A 182 -1.30 -14.14 -6.99
N SER A 183 -2.45 -13.52 -7.27
CA SER A 183 -3.65 -13.66 -6.44
C SER A 183 -4.13 -15.10 -6.34
N ARG A 184 -4.10 -15.88 -7.45
CA ARG A 184 -4.46 -17.31 -7.40
C ARG A 184 -3.50 -18.11 -6.53
N LEU A 185 -2.21 -17.82 -6.62
CA LEU A 185 -1.20 -18.46 -5.76
C LEU A 185 -1.43 -18.11 -4.28
N VAL A 186 -1.80 -16.87 -3.96
CA VAL A 186 -2.12 -16.51 -2.56
C VAL A 186 -3.31 -17.29 -2.05
N LEU A 187 -4.37 -17.42 -2.85
CA LEU A 187 -5.56 -18.18 -2.46
C LEU A 187 -5.27 -19.67 -2.26
N THR A 188 -4.28 -20.22 -2.97
CA THR A 188 -3.95 -21.66 -2.96
C THR A 188 -2.84 -22.01 -1.96
N HIS A 189 -1.90 -21.09 -1.70
CA HIS A 189 -0.67 -21.35 -0.94
C HIS A 189 -0.47 -20.39 0.25
N SER A 190 -1.51 -19.71 0.71
CA SER A 190 -1.43 -19.04 2.01
C SER A 190 -1.36 -20.08 3.14
N LEU A 191 -0.70 -19.73 4.24
CA LEU A 191 -0.63 -20.59 5.41
C LEU A 191 -2.04 -20.94 5.92
N ALA A 192 -2.93 -19.95 5.97
CA ALA A 192 -4.33 -20.13 6.34
C ALA A 192 -5.07 -21.11 5.40
N ALA A 193 -4.84 -21.05 4.08
CA ALA A 193 -5.44 -21.99 3.14
C ALA A 193 -4.98 -23.43 3.43
N LEU A 194 -3.67 -23.62 3.64
CA LEU A 194 -3.09 -24.94 3.93
C LEU A 194 -3.56 -25.49 5.29
N GLU A 195 -3.67 -24.64 6.32
CA GLU A 195 -4.17 -25.03 7.63
C GLU A 195 -5.65 -25.46 7.57
N LEU A 196 -6.48 -24.74 6.82
CA LEU A 196 -7.88 -25.08 6.61
C LEU A 196 -8.05 -26.36 5.78
N GLU A 197 -7.25 -26.55 4.72
CA GLU A 197 -7.21 -27.80 3.96
C GLU A 197 -6.78 -29.00 4.82
N ALA A 198 -5.89 -28.78 5.77
CA ALA A 198 -5.48 -29.76 6.77
C ALA A 198 -6.53 -29.98 7.89
N GLY A 199 -7.69 -29.33 7.82
CA GLY A 199 -8.79 -29.47 8.77
C GLY A 199 -8.59 -28.71 10.09
N GLN A 200 -7.64 -27.77 10.15
CA GLN A 200 -7.42 -26.95 11.33
C GLN A 200 -8.47 -25.83 11.44
N VAL A 201 -8.78 -25.43 12.67
CA VAL A 201 -9.66 -24.30 12.95
C VAL A 201 -8.80 -23.09 13.29
N LEU A 202 -8.90 -22.05 12.45
CA LEU A 202 -8.20 -20.79 12.70
C LEU A 202 -8.86 -20.03 13.86
N PRO A 203 -8.06 -19.38 14.74
CA PRO A 203 -8.59 -18.39 15.66
C PRO A 203 -9.38 -17.31 14.89
N GLU A 204 -10.46 -16.82 15.49
CA GLU A 204 -11.33 -15.78 14.89
C GLU A 204 -10.58 -14.59 14.25
N PRO A 205 -9.55 -13.96 14.88
CA PRO A 205 -8.84 -12.85 14.24
C PRO A 205 -8.08 -13.27 12.98
N ASP A 206 -7.50 -14.48 12.97
CA ASP A 206 -6.75 -15.03 11.83
C ASP A 206 -7.72 -15.45 10.73
N TRP A 207 -8.87 -16.00 11.10
CA TRP A 207 -9.97 -16.29 10.18
C TRP A 207 -10.49 -15.03 9.49
N GLN A 208 -10.76 -13.96 10.23
CA GLN A 208 -11.20 -12.67 9.66
C GLN A 208 -10.11 -12.06 8.76
N ALA A 209 -8.84 -12.11 9.19
CA ALA A 209 -7.73 -11.66 8.35
C ALA A 209 -7.64 -12.45 7.04
N TRP A 210 -7.83 -13.77 7.10
CA TRP A 210 -7.90 -14.63 5.94
C TRP A 210 -9.08 -14.28 5.02
N GLN A 211 -10.28 -14.05 5.56
CA GLN A 211 -11.44 -13.64 4.77
C GLN A 211 -11.21 -12.32 4.02
N ARG A 212 -10.59 -11.34 4.68
CA ARG A 212 -10.21 -10.07 4.04
C ARG A 212 -9.20 -10.28 2.92
N LEU A 213 -8.19 -11.11 3.15
CA LEU A 213 -7.19 -11.46 2.14
C LEU A 213 -7.83 -12.17 0.95
N GLN A 214 -8.74 -13.13 1.20
CA GLN A 214 -9.49 -13.80 0.15
C GLN A 214 -10.32 -12.81 -0.67
N LEU A 215 -11.08 -11.95 -0.01
CA LEU A 215 -11.91 -10.95 -0.69
C LEU A 215 -11.08 -10.07 -1.63
N LEU A 216 -9.96 -9.53 -1.15
CA LEU A 216 -9.04 -8.73 -1.97
C LEU A 216 -8.61 -9.49 -3.23
N HIS A 217 -8.16 -10.74 -3.08
CA HIS A 217 -7.63 -11.50 -4.21
C HIS A 217 -8.72 -11.97 -5.18
N HIS A 218 -9.92 -12.32 -4.71
CA HIS A 218 -11.05 -12.61 -5.59
C HIS A 218 -11.46 -11.38 -6.42
N LEU A 219 -11.50 -10.18 -5.81
CA LEU A 219 -11.79 -8.93 -6.54
C LEU A 219 -10.77 -8.65 -7.65
N ILE A 220 -9.52 -9.04 -7.46
CA ILE A 220 -8.45 -8.89 -8.46
C ILE A 220 -8.57 -9.93 -9.59
N ILE A 221 -8.93 -11.18 -9.26
CA ILE A 221 -9.03 -12.27 -10.25
C ILE A 221 -10.29 -12.10 -11.10
N GLU A 222 -11.44 -12.01 -10.45
CA GLU A 222 -12.75 -11.86 -11.08
C GLU A 222 -13.61 -10.92 -10.23
N HIS A 223 -13.70 -9.66 -10.67
CA HIS A 223 -14.39 -8.60 -9.95
C HIS A 223 -15.84 -8.95 -9.56
N GLN A 224 -16.60 -9.63 -10.43
CA GLN A 224 -18.00 -9.97 -10.16
C GLN A 224 -18.14 -11.07 -9.10
N GLU A 225 -17.28 -12.09 -9.14
CA GLU A 225 -17.23 -13.12 -8.11
C GLU A 225 -16.79 -12.51 -6.77
N GLY A 226 -15.72 -11.70 -6.78
CA GLY A 226 -15.24 -10.98 -5.60
C GLY A 226 -16.32 -10.10 -4.97
N TRP A 227 -17.11 -9.39 -5.79
CA TRP A 227 -18.24 -8.60 -5.30
C TRP A 227 -19.30 -9.47 -4.60
N ARG A 228 -19.69 -10.59 -5.20
CA ARG A 228 -20.67 -11.51 -4.61
C ARG A 228 -20.17 -12.08 -3.28
N HIS A 229 -18.89 -12.45 -3.23
CA HIS A 229 -18.25 -12.95 -2.02
C HIS A 229 -18.19 -11.85 -0.93
N GLY A 230 -17.76 -10.64 -1.29
CA GLY A 230 -17.70 -9.50 -0.38
C GLY A 230 -19.06 -9.14 0.20
N LYS A 231 -20.11 -9.14 -0.63
CA LYS A 231 -21.49 -8.95 -0.19
C LYS A 231 -21.91 -9.97 0.87
N LEU A 232 -21.57 -11.25 0.68
CA LEU A 232 -21.84 -12.31 1.65
C LEU A 232 -21.13 -12.04 2.98
N LEU A 233 -19.83 -11.76 2.94
CA LEU A 233 -19.02 -11.47 4.13
C LEU A 233 -19.54 -10.26 4.90
N LEU A 234 -19.85 -9.17 4.19
CA LEU A 234 -20.33 -7.93 4.80
C LEU A 234 -21.71 -8.10 5.43
N THR A 235 -22.63 -8.79 4.73
CA THR A 235 -23.97 -9.09 5.26
C THR A 235 -23.87 -9.92 6.54
N ARG A 236 -22.94 -10.89 6.58
CA ARG A 236 -22.66 -11.69 7.78
C ARG A 236 -22.10 -10.83 8.92
N ALA A 237 -21.11 -9.98 8.65
CA ALA A 237 -20.54 -9.09 9.66
C ALA A 237 -21.59 -8.15 10.27
N LEU A 238 -22.46 -7.58 9.42
CA LEU A 238 -23.59 -6.74 9.86
C LEU A 238 -24.60 -7.51 10.71
N ALA A 239 -24.97 -8.73 10.29
CA ALA A 239 -25.89 -9.59 11.04
C ALA A 239 -25.32 -9.99 12.40
N GLN A 240 -24.01 -10.21 12.48
CA GLN A 240 -23.29 -10.53 13.71
C GLN A 240 -22.95 -9.30 14.57
N ARG A 241 -23.26 -8.09 14.09
CA ARG A 241 -22.90 -6.82 14.73
C ARG A 241 -21.40 -6.73 15.00
N LEU A 242 -20.61 -6.92 13.94
CA LEU A 242 -19.15 -6.75 13.97
C LEU A 242 -18.78 -5.51 13.15
N PRO A 243 -19.02 -4.29 13.65
CA PRO A 243 -18.82 -3.08 12.84
C PRO A 243 -17.38 -2.87 12.43
N ALA A 244 -16.40 -3.18 13.29
CA ALA A 244 -14.99 -3.06 12.95
C ALA A 244 -14.59 -3.97 11.77
N GLU A 245 -15.14 -5.18 11.70
CA GLU A 245 -14.90 -6.09 10.58
C GLU A 245 -15.66 -5.64 9.33
N GLY A 246 -16.90 -5.18 9.50
CA GLY A 246 -17.68 -4.55 8.44
C GLY A 246 -16.94 -3.38 7.80
N SER A 247 -16.39 -2.46 8.60
CA SER A 247 -15.59 -1.31 8.14
C SER A 247 -14.38 -1.74 7.32
N ARG A 248 -13.66 -2.79 7.76
CA ARG A 248 -12.49 -3.30 7.02
C ARG A 248 -12.86 -3.95 5.70
N LEU A 249 -13.91 -4.78 5.69
CA LEU A 249 -14.42 -5.40 4.45
C LEU A 249 -14.94 -4.34 3.46
N LEU A 250 -15.65 -3.32 3.97
CA LEU A 250 -16.12 -2.20 3.16
C LEU A 250 -14.95 -1.44 2.54
N ALA A 251 -13.91 -1.15 3.32
CA ALA A 251 -12.71 -0.46 2.85
C ALA A 251 -12.01 -1.21 1.70
N ILE A 252 -12.03 -2.55 1.71
CA ILE A 252 -11.51 -3.36 0.59
C ILE A 252 -12.38 -3.17 -0.65
N LEU A 253 -13.71 -3.25 -0.52
CA LEU A 253 -14.62 -3.08 -1.66
C LEU A 253 -14.53 -1.68 -2.28
N GLN A 254 -14.36 -0.64 -1.45
CA GLN A 254 -14.22 0.74 -1.90
C GLN A 254 -12.97 0.97 -2.76
N GLN A 255 -11.90 0.19 -2.59
CA GLN A 255 -10.72 0.25 -3.47
C GLN A 255 -11.05 -0.08 -4.94
N PHE A 256 -12.15 -0.80 -5.18
CA PHE A 256 -12.61 -1.20 -6.51
C PHE A 256 -13.84 -0.40 -6.98
N GLU A 257 -14.20 0.70 -6.31
CA GLU A 257 -15.42 1.45 -6.60
C GLU A 257 -15.51 1.93 -8.06
N GLY A 258 -14.38 2.30 -8.66
CA GLY A 258 -14.30 2.71 -10.07
C GLY A 258 -14.72 1.62 -11.06
N GLN A 259 -14.72 0.35 -10.65
CA GLN A 259 -15.13 -0.81 -11.45
C GLN A 259 -16.59 -1.22 -11.19
N LEU A 260 -17.21 -0.66 -10.14
CA LEU A 260 -18.57 -0.98 -9.75
C LEU A 260 -19.60 -0.28 -10.64
N SER A 261 -20.68 -1.00 -10.91
CA SER A 261 -21.89 -0.45 -11.51
C SER A 261 -22.59 0.54 -10.54
N PRO A 262 -23.38 1.50 -11.05
CA PRO A 262 -24.13 2.43 -10.21
C PRO A 262 -24.96 1.78 -9.07
N PRO A 263 -25.69 0.65 -9.26
CA PRO A 263 -26.39 0.02 -8.16
C PRO A 263 -25.47 -0.54 -7.07
N GLN A 264 -24.30 -1.09 -7.46
CA GLN A 264 -23.31 -1.60 -6.50
C GLN A 264 -22.71 -0.48 -5.65
N ARG A 265 -22.44 0.70 -6.24
CA ARG A 265 -21.98 1.87 -5.46
C ARG A 265 -23.02 2.37 -4.47
N ARG A 266 -24.30 2.37 -4.85
CA ARG A 266 -25.38 2.69 -3.91
C ARG A 266 -25.44 1.69 -2.76
N GLU A 267 -25.23 0.41 -3.05
CA GLU A 267 -25.17 -0.64 -2.03
C GLU A 267 -24.00 -0.42 -1.05
N LEU A 268 -22.81 -0.04 -1.54
CA LEU A 268 -21.69 0.36 -0.67
C LEU A 268 -22.06 1.47 0.30
N HIS A 269 -22.67 2.56 -0.19
CA HIS A 269 -23.07 3.67 0.67
C HIS A 269 -24.16 3.31 1.69
N LEU A 270 -25.04 2.37 1.36
CA LEU A 270 -26.02 1.86 2.32
C LEU A 270 -25.34 1.09 3.44
N TRP A 271 -24.39 0.22 3.11
CA TRP A 271 -23.63 -0.52 4.12
C TRP A 271 -22.75 0.38 4.98
N GLU A 272 -22.11 1.39 4.38
CA GLU A 272 -21.35 2.41 5.12
C GLU A 272 -22.19 3.05 6.22
N ARG A 273 -23.42 3.48 5.89
CA ARG A 273 -24.35 4.05 6.87
C ARG A 273 -24.76 3.06 7.95
N GLN A 274 -25.01 1.80 7.57
CA GLN A 274 -25.39 0.75 8.53
C GLN A 274 -24.25 0.47 9.52
N ILE A 275 -23.00 0.44 9.04
CA ILE A 275 -21.84 0.24 9.89
C ILE A 275 -21.68 1.42 10.86
N GLN A 276 -21.77 2.67 10.38
CA GLN A 276 -21.71 3.86 11.24
C GLN A 276 -22.80 3.87 12.33
N GLN A 277 -24.01 3.41 12.01
CA GLN A 277 -25.10 3.26 12.99
C GLN A 277 -24.79 2.20 14.05
N LEU A 278 -24.15 1.09 13.67
CA LEU A 278 -23.72 0.06 14.62
C LEU A 278 -22.59 0.57 15.52
N GLU A 279 -21.58 1.25 14.95
CA GLU A 279 -20.46 1.83 15.71
C GLU A 279 -20.96 2.83 16.77
N THR A 280 -21.88 3.71 16.40
CA THR A 280 -22.48 4.69 17.33
C THR A 280 -23.33 4.02 18.42
N THR A 281 -24.09 2.98 18.07
CA THR A 281 -24.91 2.22 19.03
C THR A 281 -24.06 1.41 20.00
N GLU A 282 -22.94 0.84 19.54
CA GLU A 282 -22.01 0.09 20.40
C GLU A 282 -21.19 1.00 21.31
N TRP A 283 -20.81 2.20 20.83
CA TRP A 283 -20.19 3.22 21.67
C TRP A 283 -21.12 3.70 22.79
N GLY A 284 -22.41 3.90 22.50
CA GLY A 284 -23.42 4.27 23.50
C GLY A 284 -23.75 3.17 24.52
N ARG A 285 -23.28 1.94 24.33
CA ARG A 285 -23.46 0.80 25.27
C ARG A 285 -22.23 0.53 26.14
N ARG A 286 -21.11 1.20 25.92
CA ARG A 286 -19.99 1.14 26.88
C ARG A 286 -20.46 1.88 28.14
N PRO A 287 -20.57 1.21 29.30
CA PRO A 287 -20.93 1.91 30.53
C PRO A 287 -19.92 3.03 30.73
N GLU A 288 -20.42 4.25 30.91
CA GLU A 288 -19.64 5.34 31.45
C GLU A 288 -18.89 4.79 32.66
N GLN A 289 -17.58 5.04 32.65
CA GLN A 289 -16.66 4.62 33.67
C GLN A 289 -17.29 4.88 35.04
N ALA A 290 -17.31 3.84 35.88
CA ALA A 290 -17.54 3.99 37.30
C ALA A 290 -16.66 5.14 37.80
N GLU A 291 -17.27 6.26 38.15
CA GLU A 291 -16.62 7.29 38.96
C GLU A 291 -16.17 6.61 40.25
N PRO A 292 -14.87 6.68 40.61
CA PRO A 292 -14.45 6.19 41.91
C PRO A 292 -15.04 7.11 42.98
N ALA A 293 -15.85 6.54 43.87
CA ALA A 293 -16.24 7.16 45.13
C ALA A 293 -15.06 7.19 46.12
#